data_AF-Q5QSG7-F1
#
_entry.id   AF-Q5QSG7-F1
#
_cell.length_a   1.000
_cell.length_b   1.000
_cell.length_c   1.000
_cell.angle_alpha   90.00
_cell.angle_beta   90.00
_cell.angle_gamma   90.00
#
_symmetry.space_group_name_H-M   'P 1'
#
loop_
_entity.id
_entity.type
_entity.pdbx_description
1 polymer ?
#
loop_
_entity_poly.entity_id
_entity_poly.type
_entity_poly.pdbx_seq_one_letter_code
_entity_poly.pdbx_strand_id
1 'polypeptide(L)'
;FPVLISKKGIMIDSETSKRVLFGEDEDELLAGLPNKNADIFGPIDSIRNLKLDVLFPSVHGNLGEDGTLAGLFRLMNIPNVGSGLRAHAISFDKVITKELMTVNGIRNTKYIVIFQNDKNKPDWDSVSKQLGEVVFVKAANQGSSVG
;
A
#
# COMPACT_ATOMS: atom_id res chain seq x y z
N PHE A 1 -12.49 10.71 -15.05
CA PHE A 1 -11.64 11.74 -14.42
C PHE A 1 -10.52 11.02 -13.68
N PRO A 2 -9.32 10.88 -14.26
CA PRO A 2 -8.19 10.30 -13.51
C PRO A 2 -7.70 11.32 -12.48
N VAL A 3 -7.21 10.81 -11.36
CA VAL A 3 -6.51 11.55 -10.31
C VAL A 3 -5.23 10.77 -10.03
N LEU A 4 -4.10 11.36 -10.35
CA LEU A 4 -2.78 10.81 -10.07
C LEU A 4 -2.47 10.98 -8.58
N ILE A 5 -1.89 9.97 -7.96
CA ILE A 5 -1.19 10.08 -6.68
C ILE A 5 0.30 10.10 -7.00
N SER A 6 0.94 11.25 -6.78
CA SER A 6 2.36 11.40 -7.07
C SER A 6 3.23 10.52 -6.18
N LYS A 7 4.51 10.35 -6.54
CA LYS A 7 5.52 9.67 -5.69
C LYS A 7 5.63 10.22 -4.27
N LYS A 8 5.18 11.46 -4.03
CA LYS A 8 5.14 12.13 -2.72
C LYS A 8 3.82 11.94 -1.97
N GLY A 9 2.90 11.14 -2.51
CA GLY A 9 1.59 10.87 -1.89
C GLY A 9 0.56 11.99 -2.07
N ILE A 10 0.80 12.95 -2.97
CA ILE A 10 -0.08 14.09 -3.21
C ILE A 10 -1.00 13.77 -4.39
N MET A 11 -2.31 13.94 -4.21
CA MET A 11 -3.31 13.82 -5.25
C MET A 11 -3.32 15.05 -6.16
N ILE A 12 -3.25 14.80 -7.47
CA ILE A 12 -3.13 15.83 -8.50
C ILE A 12 -4.48 16.04 -9.18
N ASP A 13 -4.78 17.26 -9.61
CA ASP A 13 -6.03 17.58 -10.30
C ASP A 13 -6.20 16.78 -11.60
N SER A 14 -7.43 16.69 -12.10
CA SER A 14 -7.73 15.79 -13.22
C SER A 14 -7.13 16.22 -14.56
N GLU A 15 -6.88 17.50 -14.77
CA GLU A 15 -6.28 18.00 -16.01
C GLU A 15 -4.82 17.59 -16.09
N THR A 16 -4.06 17.92 -15.04
CA THR A 16 -2.66 17.55 -14.86
C THR A 16 -2.47 16.03 -14.84
N SER A 17 -3.37 15.30 -14.18
CA SER A 17 -3.33 13.82 -14.13
C SER A 17 -3.52 13.15 -15.49
N LYS A 18 -4.35 13.72 -16.38
CA LYS A 18 -4.54 13.18 -17.74
C LYS A 18 -3.27 13.28 -18.56
N ARG A 19 -2.54 14.39 -18.44
CA ARG A 19 -1.28 14.62 -19.17
C ARG A 19 -0.26 13.53 -18.85
N VAL A 20 -0.07 13.23 -17.57
CA VAL A 20 0.80 12.12 -17.13
C VAL A 20 0.28 10.77 -17.63
N LEU A 21 -1.04 10.52 -17.52
CA LEU A 21 -1.65 9.28 -18.02
C LEU A 21 -1.43 9.06 -19.53
N PHE A 22 -1.35 10.15 -20.31
CA PHE A 22 -1.10 10.11 -21.76
C PHE A 22 0.38 10.26 -22.14
N GLY A 23 1.30 10.12 -21.17
CA GLY A 23 2.72 9.91 -21.42
C GLY A 23 3.62 11.11 -21.20
N GLU A 24 3.11 12.23 -20.67
CA GLU A 24 3.99 13.31 -20.19
C GLU A 24 4.74 12.87 -18.92
N ASP A 25 5.99 13.33 -18.76
CA ASP A 25 6.82 12.98 -17.61
C ASP A 25 6.25 13.59 -16.31
N GLU A 26 6.04 12.75 -15.30
CA GLU A 26 5.50 13.17 -14.00
C GLU A 26 6.45 14.14 -13.29
N ASP A 27 7.75 13.85 -13.26
CA ASP A 27 8.69 14.60 -12.43
C ASP A 27 8.86 16.02 -12.98
N GLU A 28 8.96 16.17 -14.31
CA GLU A 28 9.00 17.48 -14.99
C GLU A 28 7.72 18.30 -14.76
N LEU A 29 6.57 17.64 -14.88
CA LEU A 29 5.27 18.28 -14.82
C LEU A 29 4.87 18.68 -13.39
N LEU A 30 5.34 17.94 -12.38
CA LEU A 30 5.09 18.24 -10.96
C LEU A 30 6.18 19.11 -10.32
N ALA A 31 7.35 19.31 -10.95
CA ALA A 31 8.45 20.13 -10.39
C ALA A 31 8.04 21.59 -10.11
N GLY A 32 7.09 22.13 -10.89
CA GLY A 32 6.59 23.50 -10.76
C GLY A 32 5.39 23.67 -9.84
N LEU A 33 4.86 22.59 -9.25
CA LEU A 33 3.65 22.68 -8.43
C LEU A 33 3.94 23.15 -7.00
N PRO A 34 3.03 23.95 -6.40
CA PRO A 34 3.19 24.42 -5.04
C PRO A 34 3.23 23.24 -4.06
N ASN A 35 4.04 23.38 -3.00
CA ASN A 35 4.16 22.35 -1.97
C ASN A 35 2.86 22.27 -1.16
N LYS A 36 2.01 21.29 -1.49
CA LYS A 36 0.74 21.06 -0.80
C LYS A 36 0.90 20.43 0.60
N ASN A 37 2.11 20.11 1.06
CA ASN A 37 2.32 19.52 2.38
C ASN A 37 2.25 20.53 3.55
N ALA A 38 2.03 21.83 3.27
CA ALA A 38 1.85 22.85 4.30
C ALA A 38 0.47 22.79 4.98
N ASP A 39 -0.53 22.18 4.33
CA ASP A 39 -1.88 21.97 4.87
C ASP A 39 -2.12 20.47 5.07
N ILE A 40 -2.75 20.09 6.20
CA ILE A 40 -3.10 18.70 6.52
C ILE A 40 -4.02 18.07 5.45
N PHE A 41 -4.85 18.88 4.79
CA PHE A 41 -5.71 18.41 3.70
C PHE A 41 -5.07 18.56 2.32
N GLY A 42 -3.95 19.27 2.20
CA GLY A 42 -3.31 19.56 0.92
C GLY A 42 -3.01 18.30 0.07
N PRO A 43 -2.57 17.17 0.64
CA PRO A 43 -2.37 15.93 -0.12
C PRO A 43 -3.63 15.37 -0.79
N ILE A 44 -4.82 15.66 -0.28
CA ILE A 44 -6.10 15.12 -0.79
C ILE A 44 -7.03 16.20 -1.35
N ASP A 45 -6.61 17.47 -1.36
CA ASP A 45 -7.46 18.60 -1.69
C ASP A 45 -8.06 18.50 -3.10
N SER A 46 -7.30 17.94 -4.05
CA SER A 46 -7.71 17.75 -5.44
C SER A 46 -8.95 16.86 -5.61
N ILE A 47 -9.29 16.03 -4.62
CA ILE A 47 -10.49 15.18 -4.65
C ILE A 47 -11.60 15.66 -3.73
N ARG A 48 -11.35 16.69 -2.90
CA ARG A 48 -12.26 17.15 -1.85
C ARG A 48 -13.63 17.58 -2.37
N ASN A 49 -13.67 18.21 -3.54
CA ASN A 49 -14.88 18.77 -4.14
C ASN A 49 -15.39 17.97 -5.35
N LEU A 50 -14.77 16.82 -5.65
CA LEU A 50 -15.21 15.99 -6.76
C LEU A 50 -16.49 15.25 -6.37
N LYS A 51 -17.52 15.38 -7.21
CA LYS A 51 -18.73 14.56 -7.12
C LYS A 51 -18.50 13.30 -7.96
N LEU A 52 -18.27 12.18 -7.29
CA LEU A 52 -17.98 10.89 -7.90
C LEU A 52 -19.01 9.87 -7.43
N ASP A 53 -19.57 9.09 -8.34
CA ASP A 53 -20.50 8.00 -8.01
C ASP A 53 -19.76 6.73 -7.55
N VAL A 54 -18.55 6.53 -8.09
CA VAL A 54 -17.69 5.38 -7.78
C VAL A 54 -16.22 5.71 -8.02
N LEU A 55 -15.35 5.11 -7.21
CA LEU A 55 -13.89 5.16 -7.34
C LEU A 55 -13.35 3.82 -7.85
N PHE A 56 -12.39 3.88 -8.78
CA PHE A 56 -11.66 2.70 -9.27
C PHE A 56 -10.17 2.89 -8.94
N PRO A 57 -9.70 2.43 -7.77
CA PRO A 57 -8.30 2.56 -7.40
C PRO A 57 -7.41 1.64 -8.26
N SER A 58 -6.45 2.22 -8.95
CA SER A 58 -5.40 1.50 -9.68
C SER A 58 -4.02 1.99 -9.20
N VAL A 59 -3.78 1.81 -7.90
CA VAL A 59 -2.59 2.28 -7.19
C VAL A 59 -1.92 1.09 -6.51
N HIS A 60 -0.67 0.82 -6.84
CA HIS A 60 0.10 -0.30 -6.29
C HIS A 60 0.94 0.09 -5.08
N GLY A 61 1.27 -0.90 -4.25
CA GLY A 61 2.16 -0.74 -3.11
C GLY A 61 1.53 -0.01 -1.94
N ASN A 62 2.37 0.69 -1.17
CA ASN A 62 1.97 1.42 0.02
C ASN A 62 0.88 2.45 -0.30
N LEU A 63 -0.04 2.69 0.63
CA LEU A 63 -1.28 3.47 0.50
C LEU A 63 -2.40 2.79 -0.33
N GLY A 64 -2.05 2.21 -1.48
CA GLY A 64 -3.00 1.60 -2.41
C GLY A 64 -3.50 0.24 -1.94
N GLU A 65 -2.59 -0.60 -1.48
CA GLU A 65 -2.87 -2.01 -1.17
C GLU A 65 -2.95 -2.31 0.33
N ASP A 66 -2.49 -1.39 1.19
CA ASP A 66 -2.47 -1.52 2.66
C ASP A 66 -3.78 -1.11 3.35
N GLY A 67 -4.73 -0.57 2.59
CA GLY A 67 -6.06 -0.16 3.07
C GLY A 67 -6.18 1.32 3.41
N THR A 68 -5.11 2.12 3.29
CA THR A 68 -5.13 3.57 3.55
C THR A 68 -6.13 4.29 2.64
N LEU A 69 -6.06 4.07 1.32
CA LEU A 69 -7.02 4.65 0.38
C LEU A 69 -8.44 4.14 0.60
N ALA A 70 -8.62 2.84 0.86
CA ALA A 70 -9.93 2.28 1.18
C ALA A 70 -10.55 2.94 2.44
N GLY A 71 -9.72 3.29 3.43
CA GLY A 71 -10.12 4.06 4.60
C GLY A 71 -10.55 5.49 4.26
N LEU A 72 -9.76 6.20 3.45
CA LEU A 72 -10.09 7.54 2.97
C LEU A 72 -11.42 7.55 2.20
N PHE A 73 -11.62 6.62 1.27
CA PHE A 73 -12.84 6.55 0.47
C PHE A 73 -14.07 6.23 1.31
N ARG A 74 -13.90 5.41 2.36
CA ARG A 74 -14.94 5.17 3.37
C ARG A 74 -15.32 6.45 4.12
N LEU A 75 -14.35 7.28 4.51
CA LEU A 75 -14.61 8.56 5.17
C LEU A 75 -15.30 9.57 4.24
N MET A 76 -14.97 9.54 2.94
CA MET A 76 -15.62 10.37 1.92
C MET A 76 -17.04 9.91 1.57
N ASN A 77 -17.46 8.74 2.06
CA ASN A 77 -18.75 8.12 1.72
C ASN A 77 -18.93 7.90 0.20
N ILE A 78 -17.86 7.52 -0.50
CA ILE A 78 -17.89 7.22 -1.93
C ILE A 78 -17.65 5.71 -2.13
N PRO A 79 -18.54 5.00 -2.84
CA PRO A 79 -18.31 3.61 -3.22
C PRO A 79 -17.00 3.44 -3.99
N ASN A 80 -16.26 2.36 -3.74
CA ASN A 80 -15.03 2.05 -4.47
C ASN A 80 -14.99 0.59 -4.90
N VAL A 81 -14.35 0.33 -6.03
CA VAL A 81 -14.11 -1.01 -6.56
C VAL A 81 -12.95 -1.65 -5.81
N GLY A 82 -13.09 -2.91 -5.45
CA GLY A 82 -12.06 -3.70 -4.78
C GLY A 82 -12.48 -4.16 -3.39
N SER A 83 -11.47 -4.50 -2.59
CA SER A 83 -11.67 -4.97 -1.23
C SER A 83 -11.89 -3.81 -0.26
N GLY A 84 -12.53 -4.09 0.87
CA GLY A 84 -12.63 -3.09 1.96
C GLY A 84 -11.32 -2.91 2.72
N LEU A 85 -11.23 -1.86 3.54
CA LEU A 85 -10.05 -1.51 4.36
C LEU A 85 -9.45 -2.73 5.08
N ARG A 86 -10.26 -3.52 5.79
CA ARG A 86 -9.76 -4.66 6.56
C ARG A 86 -9.14 -5.74 5.69
N ALA A 87 -9.77 -6.01 4.54
CA ALA A 87 -9.27 -7.03 3.62
C ALA A 87 -7.94 -6.60 3.02
N HIS A 88 -7.78 -5.32 2.65
CA HIS A 88 -6.49 -4.77 2.24
C HIS A 88 -5.43 -4.88 3.35
N ALA A 89 -5.70 -4.34 4.54
CA ALA A 89 -4.77 -4.35 5.66
C ALA A 89 -4.31 -5.76 6.05
N ILE A 90 -5.23 -6.73 6.07
CA ILE A 90 -4.92 -8.14 6.34
C ILE A 90 -4.06 -8.73 5.23
N SER A 91 -4.47 -8.55 3.98
CA SER A 91 -3.83 -9.23 2.83
C SER A 91 -2.46 -8.66 2.49
N PHE A 92 -2.22 -7.39 2.83
CA PHE A 92 -0.94 -6.73 2.64
C PHE A 92 0.12 -7.19 3.65
N ASP A 93 -0.30 -7.49 4.89
CA ASP A 93 0.58 -8.03 5.92
C ASP A 93 0.71 -9.56 5.80
N LYS A 94 1.90 -10.00 5.35
CA LYS A 94 2.19 -11.43 5.16
C LYS A 94 2.13 -12.23 6.46
N VAL A 95 2.42 -11.61 7.60
CA VAL A 95 2.36 -12.28 8.92
C VAL A 95 0.90 -12.51 9.29
N ILE A 96 0.09 -11.45 9.29
CA ILE A 96 -1.34 -11.54 9.63
C ILE A 96 -2.07 -12.48 8.66
N THR A 97 -1.78 -12.39 7.36
CA THR A 97 -2.32 -13.30 6.35
C THR A 97 -2.01 -14.76 6.70
N LYS A 98 -0.74 -15.09 7.01
CA LYS A 98 -0.33 -16.46 7.34
C LYS A 98 -0.91 -16.96 8.65
N GLU A 99 -1.04 -16.11 9.66
CA GLU A 99 -1.70 -16.45 10.93
C GLU A 99 -3.17 -16.80 10.71
N LEU A 100 -3.89 -15.99 9.93
CA LEU A 100 -5.29 -16.25 9.59
C LEU A 100 -5.45 -17.49 8.72
N MET A 101 -4.56 -17.74 7.76
CA MET A 101 -4.56 -19.00 7.02
C MET A 101 -4.39 -20.19 7.96
N THR A 102 -3.44 -20.11 8.89
CA THR A 102 -3.11 -21.20 9.83
C THR A 102 -4.28 -21.53 10.75
N VAL A 103 -4.90 -20.53 11.39
CA VAL A 103 -6.02 -20.76 12.32
C VAL A 103 -7.27 -21.29 11.61
N ASN A 104 -7.42 -21.02 10.32
CA ASN A 104 -8.51 -21.55 9.49
C ASN A 104 -8.16 -22.87 8.78
N GLY A 105 -7.02 -23.51 9.11
CA GLY A 105 -6.62 -24.80 8.53
C GLY A 105 -6.17 -24.72 7.06
N ILE A 106 -5.90 -23.52 6.55
CA ILE A 106 -5.36 -23.31 5.19
C ILE A 106 -3.85 -23.48 5.23
N ARG A 107 -3.37 -24.49 4.49
CA ARG A 107 -1.93 -24.81 4.40
C ARG A 107 -1.13 -23.62 3.87
N ASN A 108 -0.07 -23.25 4.59
CA ASN A 108 0.92 -22.27 4.16
C ASN A 108 2.33 -22.68 4.64
N THR A 109 3.38 -22.04 4.13
CA THR A 109 4.78 -22.39 4.48
C THR A 109 5.12 -22.09 5.94
N LYS A 110 5.96 -22.92 6.57
CA LYS A 110 6.58 -22.59 7.87
C LYS A 110 7.34 -21.28 7.75
N TYR A 111 7.31 -20.46 8.80
CA TYR A 111 7.97 -19.17 8.84
C TYR A 111 8.38 -18.80 10.27
N ILE A 112 9.31 -17.87 10.37
CA ILE A 112 9.66 -17.15 11.59
C ILE A 112 9.44 -15.66 11.33
N VAL A 113 9.08 -14.90 12.37
CA VAL A 113 8.96 -13.45 12.31
C VAL A 113 10.09 -12.86 13.14
N ILE A 114 10.82 -11.90 12.58
CA ILE A 114 11.90 -11.21 13.27
C ILE A 114 11.60 -9.71 13.20
N PHE A 115 11.57 -9.06 14.35
CA PHE A 115 11.44 -7.60 14.45
C PHE A 115 12.82 -6.97 14.62
N GLN A 116 12.96 -5.73 14.13
CA GLN A 116 14.21 -4.99 14.26
C GLN A 116 14.66 -4.85 15.72
N ASN A 117 13.69 -4.68 16.63
CA ASN A 117 13.91 -4.45 18.06
C ASN A 117 13.97 -5.74 18.90
N ASP A 118 13.97 -6.92 18.28
CA ASP A 118 14.16 -8.18 19.01
C ASP A 118 15.55 -8.18 19.66
N LYS A 119 15.56 -8.33 20.99
CA LYS A 119 16.78 -8.40 21.81
C LYS A 119 17.62 -9.62 21.46
N ASN A 120 16.95 -10.75 21.21
CA ASN A 120 17.57 -12.02 20.86
C ASN A 120 17.03 -12.46 19.49
N LYS A 121 17.74 -12.05 18.42
CA LYS A 121 17.44 -12.54 17.07
C LYS A 121 17.92 -13.99 16.95
N PRO A 122 17.19 -14.88 16.25
CA PRO A 122 17.63 -16.25 16.06
C PRO A 122 18.92 -16.29 15.25
N ASP A 123 19.84 -17.18 15.64
CA ASP A 123 21.02 -17.50 14.84
C ASP A 123 20.66 -18.41 13.66
N TRP A 124 21.57 -18.52 12.68
CA TRP A 124 21.35 -19.34 11.50
C TRP A 124 21.09 -20.81 11.82
N ASP A 125 21.77 -21.37 12.83
CA ASP A 125 21.61 -22.76 13.24
C ASP A 125 20.19 -23.04 13.75
N SER A 126 19.61 -22.11 14.51
CA SER A 126 18.22 -22.20 14.97
C SER A 126 17.23 -22.06 13.82
N VAL A 127 17.47 -21.12 12.90
CA VAL A 127 16.61 -20.92 11.72
C VAL A 127 16.63 -22.15 10.80
N SER A 128 17.81 -22.64 10.44
CA SER A 128 17.98 -23.76 9.51
C SER A 128 17.40 -25.07 10.05
N LYS A 129 17.52 -25.33 11.36
CA LYS A 129 16.85 -26.48 12.01
C LYS A 129 15.32 -26.43 11.91
N GLN A 130 14.72 -25.24 11.90
CA GLN A 130 13.25 -25.08 11.84
C GLN A 130 12.70 -25.01 10.42
N LEU A 131 13.41 -24.31 9.52
CA LEU A 131 12.92 -23.97 8.18
C LEU A 131 13.65 -24.71 7.04
N GLY A 132 14.80 -25.31 7.31
CA GLY A 132 15.69 -25.91 6.30
C GLY A 132 16.83 -24.99 5.87
N GLU A 133 17.74 -25.51 5.04
CA GLU A 133 18.96 -24.79 4.61
C GLU A 133 18.70 -23.71 3.56
N VAL A 134 17.59 -23.77 2.84
CA VAL A 134 17.19 -22.79 1.84
C VAL A 134 15.96 -22.05 2.34
N VAL A 135 16.11 -20.75 2.59
CA VAL A 135 15.05 -19.89 3.11
C VAL A 135 14.80 -18.70 2.19
N PHE A 136 13.58 -18.17 2.26
CA PHE A 136 13.23 -16.87 1.65
C PHE A 136 13.04 -15.85 2.77
N VAL A 137 13.78 -14.74 2.69
CA VAL A 137 13.59 -13.58 3.57
C VAL A 137 12.74 -12.56 2.82
N LYS A 138 11.74 -11.99 3.49
CA LYS A 138 10.82 -11.00 2.92
C LYS A 138 10.40 -10.00 3.99
N ALA A 139 10.26 -8.73 3.61
CA ALA A 139 9.56 -7.77 4.46
C ALA A 139 8.06 -8.10 4.55
N ALA A 140 7.50 -8.00 5.76
CA ALA A 140 6.10 -8.33 6.03
C ALA A 140 5.14 -7.47 5.18
N ASN A 141 5.35 -6.15 5.20
CA ASN A 141 4.48 -5.12 4.61
C ASN A 141 5.14 -4.44 3.41
N GLN A 142 5.38 -5.20 2.35
CA GLN A 142 5.93 -4.70 1.08
C GLN A 142 5.43 -5.54 -0.10
N GLY A 143 5.49 -4.94 -1.30
CA GLY A 143 5.17 -5.62 -2.54
C GLY A 143 6.07 -6.82 -2.81
N SER A 144 5.60 -7.76 -3.63
CA SER A 144 6.23 -9.07 -3.85
C SER A 144 7.65 -9.07 -4.43
N SER A 145 8.15 -7.92 -4.88
CA SER A 145 9.42 -7.79 -5.61
C SER A 145 10.42 -6.81 -4.97
N VAL A 146 10.15 -6.33 -3.75
CA VAL A 146 11.01 -5.36 -3.05
C VAL A 146 11.40 -5.93 -1.68
N GLY A 147 12.68 -6.25 -1.51
CA GLY A 147 13.26 -6.85 -0.29
C GLY A 147 13.40 -8.37 -0.36
#